data_AF-A0A922VKQ5-F1
#
_entry.id   AF-A0A922VKQ5-F1
#
_cell.length_a   1.000
_cell.length_b   1.000
_cell.length_c   1.000
_cell.angle_alpha   90.00
_cell.angle_beta   90.00
_cell.angle_gamma   90.00
#
_symmetry.space_group_name_H-M   'P 1'
#
loop_
_entity.id
_entity.type
_entity.pdbx_description
1 polymer ?
#
loop_
_entity_poly.entity_id
_entity_poly.type
_entity_poly.pdbx_seq_one_letter_code
_entity_poly.pdbx_strand_id
1 'polypeptide(L)'
;MEIMGIRIPTVVSDNVALRCDGCLEVIDGTPWRVNVLDIVAAETPVSWAGRPVINPGPFQFHRDPSHVRGWMRGRGWLFCRRGEVREIMRPIPIPGDEPRWGLCDGIHRDDHELIPA
;
A
#
# COMPACT_ATOMS: atom_id res chain seq x y z
N MET A 1 -36.51 14.03 0.41
CA MET A 1 -37.16 15.34 0.19
C MET A 1 -38.17 15.16 -0.93
N GLU A 2 -39.38 15.67 -0.80
CA GLU A 2 -40.37 15.67 -1.90
C GLU A 2 -40.45 17.07 -2.50
N ILE A 3 -40.31 17.15 -3.82
CA ILE A 3 -40.54 18.35 -4.62
C ILE A 3 -41.55 17.97 -5.69
N MET A 4 -42.68 18.69 -5.77
CA MET A 4 -43.72 18.50 -6.80
C MET A 4 -44.28 17.06 -6.89
N GLY A 5 -44.43 16.35 -5.76
CA GLY A 5 -44.97 14.98 -5.74
C GLY A 5 -44.02 13.90 -6.28
N ILE A 6 -42.76 14.27 -6.56
CA ILE A 6 -41.71 13.33 -6.93
C ILE A 6 -40.81 13.11 -5.72
N ARG A 7 -40.70 11.85 -5.28
CA ARG A 7 -39.76 11.45 -4.24
C ARG A 7 -38.35 11.51 -4.81
N ILE A 8 -37.58 12.51 -4.38
CA ILE A 8 -36.14 12.58 -4.64
C ILE A 8 -35.44 11.91 -3.45
N PRO A 9 -34.95 10.66 -3.59
CA PRO A 9 -34.11 10.06 -2.56
C PRO A 9 -32.81 10.85 -2.51
N THR A 10 -32.54 11.48 -1.37
CA THR A 10 -31.22 12.04 -1.11
C THR A 10 -30.27 10.87 -0.93
N VAL A 11 -29.36 10.66 -1.87
CA VAL A 11 -28.25 9.72 -1.70
C VAL A 11 -27.30 10.34 -0.68
N VAL A 12 -27.32 9.82 0.55
CA VAL A 12 -26.50 10.35 1.67
C VAL A 12 -25.05 9.88 1.58
N SER A 13 -24.82 8.75 0.89
CA SER A 13 -23.48 8.24 0.58
C SER A 13 -23.49 7.69 -0.84
N ASP A 14 -22.80 8.35 -1.75
CA ASP A 14 -22.58 7.85 -3.11
C ASP A 14 -21.29 7.02 -3.12
N ASN A 15 -21.28 5.90 -3.85
CA ASN A 15 -20.19 4.92 -4.01
C ASN A 15 -19.02 5.04 -3.02
N VAL A 16 -18.99 4.20 -1.99
CA VAL A 16 -17.87 4.18 -1.03
C VAL A 16 -16.60 3.65 -1.71
N ALA A 17 -15.87 4.56 -2.35
CA ALA A 17 -14.75 4.25 -3.24
C ALA A 17 -13.44 3.96 -2.48
N LEU A 18 -13.37 4.30 -1.20
CA LEU A 18 -12.17 4.10 -0.38
C LEU A 18 -12.20 2.71 0.24
N ARG A 19 -11.37 1.82 -0.30
CA ARG A 19 -11.17 0.48 0.25
C ARG A 19 -9.73 0.31 0.70
N CYS A 20 -9.57 -0.42 1.78
CA CYS A 20 -8.27 -0.77 2.30
C CYS A 20 -7.58 -1.79 1.39
N ASP A 21 -6.38 -1.48 0.91
CA ASP A 21 -5.57 -2.38 0.09
C ASP A 21 -5.19 -3.69 0.83
N GLY A 22 -5.21 -3.66 2.17
CA GLY A 22 -4.92 -4.83 3.01
C GLY A 22 -6.07 -5.82 3.22
N CYS A 23 -7.31 -5.35 3.44
CA CYS A 23 -8.45 -6.22 3.76
C CYS A 23 -9.64 -6.07 2.81
N LEU A 24 -9.58 -5.13 1.86
CA LEU A 24 -10.62 -4.79 0.87
C LEU A 24 -11.93 -4.24 1.45
N GLU A 25 -12.01 -4.10 2.77
CA GLU A 25 -13.12 -3.43 3.46
C GLU A 25 -13.09 -1.93 3.22
N VAL A 26 -14.27 -1.33 3.35
CA VAL A 26 -14.49 0.11 3.28
C VAL A 26 -13.73 0.82 4.41
N ILE A 27 -13.00 1.87 4.06
CA ILE A 27 -12.39 2.78 5.03
C ILE A 27 -13.40 3.87 5.37
N ASP A 28 -13.74 3.98 6.65
CA ASP A 28 -14.47 5.15 7.17
C ASP A 28 -13.50 6.30 7.50
N GLY A 29 -13.81 7.51 7.05
CA GLY A 29 -12.98 8.70 7.23
C GLY A 29 -11.72 8.75 6.35
N THR A 30 -10.63 9.31 6.89
CA THR A 30 -9.40 9.56 6.13
C THR A 30 -8.52 8.30 6.10
N PRO A 31 -8.15 7.77 4.91
CA PRO A 31 -7.29 6.62 4.78
C PRO A 31 -5.86 6.95 5.22
N TRP A 32 -5.19 5.98 5.84
CA TRP A 32 -3.75 6.07 6.03
C TRP A 32 -3.06 5.73 4.71
N ARG A 33 -2.19 6.62 4.23
CA ARG A 33 -1.51 6.47 2.94
C ARG A 33 -0.07 6.03 3.14
N VAL A 34 0.29 4.93 2.48
CA VAL A 34 1.66 4.42 2.46
C VAL A 34 2.19 4.48 1.04
N ASN A 35 3.35 5.10 0.89
CA ASN A 35 4.09 5.15 -0.36
C ASN A 35 5.35 4.30 -0.23
N VAL A 36 5.66 3.55 -1.27
CA VAL A 36 6.91 2.79 -1.38
C VAL A 36 7.91 3.65 -2.15
N LEU A 37 8.88 4.20 -1.45
CA LEU A 37 9.94 5.01 -2.03
C LEU A 37 10.93 4.11 -2.76
N ASP A 38 10.70 3.87 -4.04
CA ASP A 38 11.56 3.07 -4.88
C ASP A 38 12.86 3.81 -5.24
N ILE A 39 13.81 3.84 -4.30
CA ILE A 39 15.16 4.40 -4.52
C ILE A 39 16.01 3.56 -5.47
N VAL A 40 15.54 2.35 -5.85
CA VAL A 40 16.23 1.45 -6.78
C VAL A 40 15.55 1.41 -8.16
N ALA A 41 14.57 2.30 -8.39
CA ALA A 41 13.90 2.42 -9.67
C ALA A 41 14.91 2.73 -10.78
N ALA A 42 14.79 2.03 -11.90
CA ALA A 42 15.55 2.36 -13.09
C ALA A 42 15.18 3.77 -13.56
N GLU A 43 16.18 4.59 -13.93
CA GLU A 43 15.94 5.92 -14.49
C GLU A 43 15.16 5.86 -15.80
N THR A 44 15.24 4.75 -16.53
CA THR A 44 14.46 4.51 -17.74
C THR A 44 13.03 4.09 -17.38
N PRO A 45 12.01 4.80 -17.89
CA PRO A 45 10.63 4.43 -17.64
C PRO A 45 10.33 3.04 -18.18
N VAL A 46 9.48 2.30 -17.46
CA VAL A 46 8.99 1.01 -17.92
C VAL A 46 8.21 1.18 -19.22
N SER A 47 8.30 0.17 -20.10
CA SER A 47 7.46 0.12 -21.31
C SER A 47 5.99 0.28 -20.94
N TRP A 48 5.21 0.95 -21.79
CA TRP A 48 3.77 1.13 -21.61
C TRP A 48 3.02 -0.22 -21.48
N ALA A 49 3.55 -1.28 -22.09
CA ALA A 49 3.00 -2.63 -22.02
C ALA A 49 3.59 -3.45 -20.86
N GLY A 50 4.58 -2.91 -20.15
CA GLY A 50 5.23 -3.55 -19.01
C GLY A 50 4.53 -3.24 -17.69
N ARG A 51 4.83 -4.03 -16.66
CA ARG A 51 4.45 -3.72 -15.28
C ARG A 51 5.69 -3.25 -14.53
N PRO A 52 5.58 -2.19 -13.71
CA PRO A 52 6.68 -1.80 -12.85
C PRO A 52 6.97 -2.92 -11.85
N VAL A 53 8.25 -3.12 -11.55
CA VAL A 53 8.70 -4.14 -10.60
C VAL A 53 8.19 -3.82 -9.19
N ILE A 54 8.21 -2.52 -8.83
CA ILE A 54 7.59 -1.97 -7.63
C ILE A 54 6.65 -0.84 -8.05
N ASN A 55 5.40 -0.88 -7.57
CA ASN A 55 4.51 0.27 -7.67
C ASN A 55 4.71 1.16 -6.43
N PRO A 56 5.07 2.46 -6.58
CA PRO A 56 5.34 3.34 -5.46
C PRO A 56 4.08 3.77 -4.67
N GLY A 57 2.87 3.53 -5.17
CA GLY A 57 1.61 3.92 -4.52
C GLY A 57 1.04 5.26 -5.03
N PRO A 58 0.20 5.97 -4.25
CA PRO A 58 -0.13 5.72 -2.83
C PRO A 58 -1.08 4.54 -2.62
N PHE A 59 -0.73 3.66 -1.68
CA PHE A 59 -1.62 2.62 -1.16
C PHE A 59 -2.41 3.16 0.03
N GLN A 60 -3.65 2.71 0.20
CA GLN A 60 -4.60 3.21 1.19
C GLN A 60 -5.00 2.11 2.15
N PHE A 61 -4.88 2.39 3.44
CA PHE A 61 -5.13 1.41 4.50
C PHE A 61 -5.99 1.97 5.61
N HIS A 62 -6.60 1.05 6.37
CA HIS A 62 -6.96 1.35 7.76
C HIS A 62 -5.72 1.77 8.55
N ARG A 63 -5.93 2.52 9.64
CA ARG A 63 -4.82 3.02 10.48
C ARG A 63 -4.01 1.93 11.17
N ASP A 64 -4.52 0.70 11.24
CA ASP A 64 -3.80 -0.43 11.82
C ASP A 64 -2.70 -0.94 10.86
N PRO A 65 -1.42 -0.90 11.28
CA PRO A 65 -0.29 -1.47 10.53
C PRO A 65 -0.43 -2.92 10.07
N SER A 66 -1.26 -3.71 10.75
CA SER A 66 -1.53 -5.09 10.37
C SER A 66 -2.11 -5.21 8.95
N HIS A 67 -2.83 -4.19 8.47
CA HIS A 67 -3.37 -4.17 7.11
C HIS A 67 -2.27 -4.03 6.06
N VAL A 68 -1.25 -3.22 6.33
CA VAL A 68 -0.07 -3.08 5.45
C VAL A 68 0.72 -4.37 5.46
N ARG A 69 0.93 -4.96 6.64
CA ARG A 69 1.60 -6.27 6.78
C ARG A 69 0.87 -7.39 6.02
N GLY A 70 -0.46 -7.43 6.10
CA GLY A 70 -1.29 -8.37 5.34
C GLY A 70 -1.17 -8.16 3.83
N TRP A 71 -1.17 -6.91 3.38
CA TRP A 71 -0.97 -6.52 1.98
C TRP A 71 0.42 -6.92 1.44
N MET A 72 1.47 -6.80 2.25
CA MET A 72 2.82 -7.27 1.93
C MET A 72 2.84 -8.80 1.80
N ARG A 73 2.22 -9.51 2.75
CA ARG A 73 2.13 -10.97 2.74
C ARG A 73 1.43 -11.50 1.50
N GLY A 74 0.34 -10.85 1.07
CA GLY A 74 -0.37 -11.18 -0.17
C GLY A 74 0.49 -11.04 -1.44
N ARG A 75 1.58 -10.28 -1.38
CA ARG A 75 2.57 -10.12 -2.47
C ARG A 75 3.79 -11.02 -2.31
N GLY A 76 3.88 -11.79 -1.22
CA GLY A 76 5.08 -12.54 -0.86
C GLY A 76 6.25 -11.65 -0.43
N TRP A 77 5.99 -10.42 0.01
CA TRP A 77 7.01 -9.49 0.47
C TRP A 77 7.36 -9.72 1.94
N LEU A 78 8.60 -9.40 2.32
CA LEU A 78 9.09 -9.49 3.70
C LEU A 78 8.99 -8.15 4.44
N PHE A 79 8.86 -8.20 5.76
CA PHE A 79 8.89 -7.02 6.62
C PHE A 79 10.18 -6.99 7.43
N CYS A 80 10.79 -5.81 7.55
CA CYS A 80 11.92 -5.63 8.45
C CYS A 80 11.44 -5.47 9.89
N ARG A 81 11.69 -6.47 10.75
CA ARG A 81 11.22 -6.44 12.15
C ARG A 81 11.86 -5.37 13.03
N ARG A 82 12.90 -4.70 12.52
CA ARG A 82 13.60 -3.60 13.20
C ARG A 82 13.04 -2.22 12.87
N GLY A 83 12.15 -2.14 11.87
CA GLY A 83 11.45 -0.92 11.50
C GLY A 83 9.97 -0.99 11.89
N GLU A 84 9.27 0.12 11.64
CA GLU A 84 7.81 0.22 11.80
C GLU A 84 7.15 0.51 10.46
N VAL A 85 5.85 0.23 10.36
CA VAL A 85 5.09 0.66 9.17
C VAL A 85 4.87 2.18 9.25
N ARG A 86 5.26 2.89 8.19
CA ARG A 86 5.17 4.34 8.08
C ARG A 86 4.58 4.77 6.74
N GLU A 87 4.25 6.05 6.64
CA GLU A 87 3.73 6.66 5.40
C GLU A 87 4.70 6.55 4.22
N ILE A 88 6.00 6.44 4.51
CA ILE A 88 7.03 6.17 3.51
C ILE A 88 7.77 4.91 3.94
N MET A 89 7.69 3.89 3.10
CA MET A 89 8.42 2.63 3.24
C MET A 89 9.47 2.52 2.13
N ARG A 90 10.63 1.95 2.44
CA ARG A 90 11.71 1.71 1.49
C ARG A 90 11.75 0.23 1.10
N PRO A 91 11.80 -0.08 -0.20
CA PRO A 91 12.01 -1.44 -0.68
C PRO A 91 13.46 -1.87 -0.50
N ILE A 92 13.63 -3.14 -0.15
CA ILE A 92 14.91 -3.82 0.03
C ILE A 92 14.96 -4.95 -0.99
N PRO A 93 15.83 -4.89 -2.01
CA PRO A 93 16.01 -6.00 -2.93
C PRO A 93 16.64 -7.18 -2.18
N ILE A 94 16.04 -8.37 -2.30
CA ILE A 94 16.59 -9.59 -1.72
C ILE A 94 17.28 -10.37 -2.85
N PRO A 95 18.59 -10.66 -2.73
CA PRO A 95 19.29 -11.46 -3.73
C PRO A 95 18.67 -12.86 -3.92
N GLY A 96 18.70 -13.35 -5.16
CA GLY A 96 18.24 -14.68 -5.54
C GLY A 96 17.81 -14.77 -7.00
N ASP A 97 17.44 -15.98 -7.43
CA ASP A 97 17.03 -16.25 -8.82
C ASP A 97 15.66 -15.62 -9.14
N GLU A 98 14.78 -15.48 -8.15
CA GLU A 98 13.49 -14.80 -8.28
C GLU A 98 13.51 -13.43 -7.58
N PRO A 99 12.99 -12.36 -8.22
CA PRO A 99 12.87 -11.04 -7.60
C PRO A 99 12.00 -11.09 -6.35
N ARG A 100 12.59 -10.80 -5.19
CA ARG A 100 11.90 -10.72 -3.90
C ARG A 100 12.19 -9.38 -3.22
N TRP A 101 11.21 -8.89 -2.48
CA TRP A 101 11.26 -7.58 -1.86
C TRP A 101 10.98 -7.65 -0.37
N GLY A 102 11.78 -6.92 0.41
CA GLY A 102 11.45 -6.52 1.77
C GLY A 102 10.97 -5.06 1.82
N LEU A 103 10.21 -4.66 2.84
CA LEU A 103 9.96 -3.26 3.16
C LEU A 103 10.46 -2.89 4.56
N CYS A 104 10.97 -1.67 4.70
CA CYS A 104 11.46 -1.09 5.94
C CYS A 104 11.15 0.42 6.01
N ASP A 105 11.13 1.03 7.20
CA ASP A 105 11.04 2.49 7.34
C ASP A 105 12.35 3.23 6.99
N GLY A 106 13.47 2.51 6.90
CA GLY A 106 14.79 3.05 6.57
C GLY A 106 15.51 3.76 7.72
N ILE A 107 14.98 3.71 8.96
CA ILE A 107 15.60 4.40 10.10
C ILE A 107 16.92 3.75 10.51
N HIS A 108 16.98 2.42 10.45
CA HIS A 108 18.16 1.66 10.86
C HIS A 108 19.13 1.36 9.69
N ARG A 109 19.04 2.14 8.61
CA ARG A 109 19.90 2.01 7.41
C ARG A 109 19.85 0.57 6.86
N ASP A 110 21.00 -0.02 6.56
CA ASP A 110 21.10 -1.31 5.87
C ASP A 110 21.06 -2.53 6.81
N ASP A 111 20.95 -2.32 8.12
CA ASP A 111 20.97 -3.39 9.13
C ASP A 111 19.57 -4.03 9.25
N HIS A 112 19.16 -4.72 8.19
CA HIS A 112 17.83 -5.28 8.04
C HIS A 112 17.71 -6.68 8.61
N GLU A 113 16.58 -6.92 9.27
CA GLU A 113 16.17 -8.26 9.68
C GLU A 113 14.80 -8.59 9.11
N LEU A 114 14.83 -9.28 7.97
CA LEU A 114 13.65 -9.57 7.17
C LEU A 114 12.95 -10.83 7.68
N ILE A 115 11.67 -10.69 7.97
CA ILE A 115 10.77 -11.77 8.38
C ILE A 115 9.56 -11.79 7.44
N PRO A 116 8.83 -12.92 7.36
CA PRO A 116 7.51 -12.92 6.73
C PRO A 116 6.64 -11.80 7.31
N ALA A 117 6.01 -11.00 6.45
CA ALA A 117 5.16 -9.88 6.86
C ALA A 117 3.91 -10.34 7.62
#